data_AF-A0A2N5DR30-F1
#
_entry.id   AF-A0A2N5DR30-F1
#
_cell.length_a   1.000
_cell.length_b   1.000
_cell.length_c   1.000
_cell.angle_alpha   90.00
_cell.angle_beta   90.00
_cell.angle_gamma   90.00
#
_symmetry.space_group_name_H-M   'P 1'
#
loop_
_entity.id
_entity.type
_entity.pdbx_description
1 polymer ?
#
loop_
_entity_poly.entity_id
_entity_poly.type
_entity_poly.pdbx_seq_one_letter_code
_entity_poly.pdbx_strand_id
1 'polypeptide(L)' 'LLILTEWDQFRALDLERLKTLLAAPVVVDLRNIYKPHEMVRHGFTYASVGRGA' A
#
# COMPACT_ATOMS: atom_id res chain seq x y z
N LEU A 1 -7.35 -1.00 1.96
CA LEU A 1 -6.99 -2.03 0.96
C LEU A 1 -6.11 -3.09 1.61
N LEU A 2 -6.34 -4.38 1.35
CA LEU A 2 -5.51 -5.49 1.82
C LEU A 2 -4.90 -6.22 0.62
N ILE A 3 -3.57 -6.41 0.61
CA ILE A 3 -2.84 -7.11 -0.45
C ILE A 3 -2.39 -8.48 0.08
N LEU A 4 -2.99 -9.53 -0.47
CA LEU A 4 -2.72 -10.93 -0.07
C LEU A 4 -1.84 -11.68 -1.07
N THR A 5 -1.77 -11.19 -2.31
CA THR A 5 -1.06 -11.83 -3.42
C THR A 5 -0.18 -10.81 -4.15
N GLU A 6 0.96 -11.24 -4.65
CA GLU A 6 2.02 -10.39 -5.19
C GLU A 6 1.97 -10.21 -6.71
N TRP A 7 0.78 -10.34 -7.30
CA TRP A 7 0.56 -10.18 -8.73
C TRP A 7 1.01 -8.79 -9.20
N ASP A 8 1.59 -8.74 -10.40
CA ASP A 8 2.21 -7.52 -10.94
C ASP A 8 1.23 -6.36 -11.10
N GLN A 9 -0.06 -6.66 -11.32
CA GLN A 9 -1.14 -5.67 -11.37
C GLN A 9 -1.22 -4.82 -10.09
N PHE A 10 -0.82 -5.37 -8.94
CA PHE A 10 -0.81 -4.64 -7.67
C PHE A 10 0.48 -3.85 -7.43
N ARG A 11 1.54 -4.04 -8.22
CA ARG A 11 2.84 -3.35 -8.04
C ARG A 11 2.88 -1.95 -8.65
N ALA A 12 1.99 -1.68 -9.60
CA ALA A 12 1.96 -0.43 -10.38
C ALA A 12 0.57 0.25 -10.32
N LEU A 13 -0.09 0.20 -9.15
CA LEU A 13 -1.33 0.94 -8.97
C LEU A 13 -1.05 2.44 -8.99
N ASP A 14 -1.97 3.19 -9.59
CA ASP A 14 -2.01 4.64 -9.44
C ASP A 14 -2.42 4.97 -8.00
N LEU A 15 -1.44 5.32 -7.17
CA LEU A 15 -1.63 5.59 -5.75
C LEU A 15 -2.46 6.86 -5.49
N GLU A 16 -2.36 7.87 -6.36
CA GLU A 16 -3.15 9.10 -6.23
C GLU A 16 -4.63 8.80 -6.49
N ARG A 17 -4.92 8.07 -7.57
CA ARG A 17 -6.28 7.61 -7.84
C ARG A 17 -6.80 6.70 -6.73
N LEU A 18 -5.99 5.74 -6.28
CA LEU A 18 -6.38 4.81 -5.21
C LEU A 18 -6.80 5.55 -3.94
N LYS A 19 -6.08 6.62 -3.58
CA LYS A 19 -6.37 7.43 -2.40
C LYS A 19 -7.76 8.06 -2.46
N THR A 20 -8.22 8.47 -3.63
CA THR A 20 -9.57 9.05 -3.83
C THR A 20 -10.70 8.02 -3.81
N LEU A 21 -10.38 6.75 -4.09
CA LEU A 21 -11.36 5.67 -4.16
C LEU A 21 -11.58 4.98 -2.80
N LEU A 22 -10.61 5.04 -1.90
CA LEU A 22 -10.73 4.44 -0.58
C LEU A 22 -11.47 5.37 0.38
N ALA A 23 -12.34 4.80 1.23
CA ALA A 23 -12.99 5.55 2.31
C ALA A 23 -11.99 6.14 3.33
N ALA A 24 -10.82 5.50 3.47
CA ALA A 24 -9.68 6.01 4.21
C ALA A 24 -8.38 5.53 3.54
N PRO A 25 -7.29 6.32 3.55
CA PRO A 25 -6.04 5.98 2.88
C PRO A 25 -5.22 4.95 3.68
N VAL A 26 -5.81 3.78 3.95
CA VAL A 26 -5.19 2.70 4.73
C VAL A 26 -4.88 1.51 3.83
N VAL A 27 -3.62 1.08 3.81
CA VAL A 27 -3.14 -0.08 3.06
C VAL A 27 -2.41 -1.05 3.98
N VAL A 28 -2.80 -2.32 3.93
CA VAL A 28 -2.12 -3.43 4.60
C VAL A 28 -1.55 -4.34 3.51
N ASP A 29 -0.24 -4.52 3.51
CA ASP A 29 0.47 -5.29 2.49
C ASP A 29 1.20 -6.48 3.12
N LEU A 30 0.64 -7.68 2.92
CA LEU A 30 1.21 -8.92 3.45
C LEU A 30 2.26 -9.54 2.52
N ARG A 31 2.54 -8.89 1.38
CA ARG A 31 3.51 -9.34 0.38
C ARG A 31 4.69 -8.38 0.23
N ASN A 32 4.66 -7.25 0.95
CA ASN A 32 5.71 -6.25 0.99
C ASN A 32 6.11 -5.72 -0.41
N ILE A 33 5.14 -5.62 -1.32
CA ILE A 33 5.36 -5.18 -2.71
C ILE A 33 5.61 -3.67 -2.80
N TYR A 34 5.16 -2.89 -1.82
CA TYR A 34 5.46 -1.46 -1.70
C TYR A 34 6.54 -1.18 -0.65
N LYS A 35 7.21 -0.02 -0.77
CA LYS A 35 8.13 0.47 0.25
C LYS A 35 7.38 1.37 1.25
N PRO A 36 7.55 1.20 2.57
CA PRO A 36 6.85 2.00 3.57
C PRO A 36 7.00 3.51 3.37
N HIS A 37 8.22 3.99 3.08
CA HIS A 37 8.48 5.42 2.90
C HIS A 37 7.80 6.01 1.66
N GLU A 38 7.62 5.24 0.59
CA GLU A 38 6.88 5.68 -0.61
C GLU A 38 5.40 5.82 -0.26
N MET A 39 4.82 4.82 0.40
CA MET A 39 3.41 4.85 0.81
C MET A 39 3.09 6.01 1.78
N VAL A 40 3.98 6.26 2.75
CA VAL A 40 3.85 7.40 3.68
C VAL A 40 3.95 8.74 2.93
N ARG A 41 4.86 8.87 1.96
CA ARG A 41 4.98 10.08 1.11
C ARG A 41 3.71 10.36 0.30
N HIS A 42 3.03 9.32 -0.18
CA HIS A 42 1.71 9.43 -0.83
C HIS A 42 0.56 9.64 0.17
N GLY A 43 0.85 9.70 1.47
CA GLY A 43 -0.13 9.98 2.53
C GLY A 43 -1.03 8.80 2.86
N PHE A 44 -0.52 7.58 2.74
CA PHE A 44 -1.18 6.37 3.23
C PHE A 44 -0.70 6.01 4.63
N THR A 45 -1.64 5.58 5.47
CA THR A 45 -1.33 4.72 6.61
C THR A 45 -1.01 3.34 6.07
N TYR A 46 0.25 2.94 6.19
CA TYR A 46 0.75 1.70 5.59
C TYR A 46 1.27 0.73 6.66
N ALA A 47 0.78 -0.50 6.63
CA ALA A 47 1.26 -1.60 7.46
C ALA A 47 1.81 -2.72 6.57
N SER A 48 2.94 -3.30 6.99
CA SER A 48 3.64 -4.36 6.25
C SER A 48 4.23 -5.39 7.22
N VAL A 49 4.58 -6.58 6.72
CA VAL A 49 5.01 -7.70 7.58
C VAL A 49 6.53 -7.74 7.69
N GLY A 50 7.03 -7.94 8.91
CA GLY A 50 8.47 -8.13 9.15
C GLY A 50 9.32 -6.87 8.93
N ARG A 51 8.68 -5.70 8.82
CA ARG A 51 9.33 -4.39 8.77
C ARG A 51 8.98 -3.67 10.05
N GLY A 52 9.99 -3.22 10.80
CA GLY A 52 9.81 -2.51 12.06
C GLY A 52 8.99 -1.22 11.88
N ALA A 53 8.45 -0.73 13.00
CA ALA A 53 7.78 0.58 13.05
C ALA A 53 8.77 1.72 12.89
#